data_AF-A0A9D5BDA3-F1
#
_entry.id   AF-A0A9D5BDA3-F1
#
_cell.length_a   1.000
_cell.length_b   1.000
_cell.length_c   1.000
_cell.angle_alpha   90.00
_cell.angle_beta   90.00
_cell.angle_gamma   90.00
#
_symmetry.space_group_name_H-M   'P 1'
#
loop_
_entity.id
_entity.type
_entity.pdbx_description
1 polymer ?
#
loop_
_entity_poly.entity_id
_entity_poly.type
_entity_poly.pdbx_seq_one_letter_code
_entity_poly.pdbx_strand_id
1 'polypeptide(L)'
;NFVAKRRNEKFHEVSDKNQKRASKSAYPYKKGRTGYARLQQRILAEEKSDATSLPEHVLWKAARVGKDGAVVEAVQNVYDECETLSQTLPSTEVQDCRSVLSRVLNVPEYSGRVRGKGFGVTPSSFYKKPKTKNPTNKEVMKTLVELRAQVLQLQNENARYREERCGSEAKDTS
;
A
#
# COMPACT_ATOMS: atom_id res chain seq x y z
N ASN A 1 -31.77 8.36 -28.57
CA ASN A 1 -31.92 6.91 -28.81
C ASN A 1 -30.62 6.17 -28.43
N PHE A 2 -30.69 5.07 -27.67
CA PHE A 2 -29.53 4.29 -27.18
C PHE A 2 -28.70 3.70 -28.34
N VAL A 3 -29.35 3.19 -29.38
CA VAL A 3 -28.69 2.55 -30.53
C VAL A 3 -27.80 3.53 -31.27
N ALA A 4 -28.27 4.77 -31.50
CA ALA A 4 -27.49 5.82 -32.14
C ALA A 4 -26.23 6.20 -31.36
N LYS A 5 -26.27 6.17 -30.01
CA LYS A 5 -25.10 6.46 -29.16
C LYS A 5 -24.05 5.35 -29.24
N ARG A 6 -24.45 4.08 -29.37
CA ARG A 6 -23.56 2.91 -29.40
C ARG A 6 -22.96 2.63 -30.77
N ARG A 7 -23.52 3.20 -31.84
CA ARG A 7 -22.99 3.13 -33.22
C ARG A 7 -22.13 4.34 -33.61
N ASN A 8 -21.90 5.28 -32.69
CA ASN A 8 -21.03 6.42 -32.93
C ASN A 8 -19.56 5.97 -32.95
N GLU A 9 -18.79 6.45 -33.90
CA GLU A 9 -17.35 6.17 -34.03
C GLU A 9 -16.56 6.49 -32.75
N LYS A 10 -16.88 7.62 -32.10
CA LYS A 10 -16.27 8.01 -30.81
C LYS A 10 -16.52 6.96 -29.72
N PHE A 11 -17.70 6.32 -29.74
CA PHE A 11 -18.02 5.25 -28.81
C PHE A 11 -17.17 3.99 -29.10
N HIS A 12 -17.05 3.60 -30.36
CA HIS A 12 -16.21 2.46 -30.77
C HIS A 12 -14.74 2.67 -30.40
N GLU A 13 -14.20 3.85 -30.66
CA GLU A 13 -12.82 4.20 -30.33
C GLU A 13 -12.55 4.06 -28.82
N VAL A 14 -13.44 4.57 -27.97
CA VAL A 14 -13.33 4.44 -26.50
C VAL A 14 -13.48 2.98 -26.08
N SER A 15 -14.41 2.25 -26.68
CA SER A 15 -14.65 0.83 -26.40
C SER A 15 -13.40 -0.01 -26.71
N ASP A 16 -12.81 0.17 -27.89
CA ASP A 16 -11.64 -0.58 -28.35
C ASP A 16 -10.41 -0.26 -27.50
N LYS A 17 -10.21 1.02 -27.15
CA LYS A 17 -9.16 1.44 -26.21
C LYS A 17 -9.32 0.75 -24.86
N ASN A 18 -10.53 0.71 -24.32
CA ASN A 18 -10.80 0.05 -23.04
C ASN A 18 -10.64 -1.47 -23.12
N GLN A 19 -11.05 -2.11 -24.21
CA GLN A 19 -10.88 -3.55 -24.43
C GLN A 19 -9.40 -3.92 -24.54
N LYS A 20 -8.61 -3.16 -25.31
CA LYS A 20 -7.15 -3.34 -25.42
C LYS A 20 -6.43 -3.14 -24.09
N ARG A 21 -6.91 -2.23 -23.23
CA ARG A 21 -6.38 -2.04 -21.87
C ARG A 21 -6.73 -3.23 -20.98
N ALA A 22 -7.98 -3.69 -21.02
CA ALA A 22 -8.45 -4.80 -20.20
C ALA A 22 -7.77 -6.13 -20.56
N SER A 23 -7.50 -6.39 -21.84
CA SER A 23 -6.85 -7.62 -22.31
C SER A 23 -5.39 -7.74 -21.87
N LYS A 24 -4.72 -6.63 -21.58
CA LYS A 24 -3.31 -6.58 -21.14
C LYS A 24 -3.13 -6.65 -19.62
N SER A 25 -4.20 -6.91 -18.86
CA SER A 25 -4.08 -6.99 -17.40
C SER A 25 -3.36 -8.27 -16.97
N ALA A 26 -2.25 -8.12 -16.24
CA ALA A 26 -1.54 -9.25 -15.62
C ALA A 26 -2.41 -10.04 -14.63
N TYR A 27 -3.41 -9.39 -14.02
CA TYR A 27 -4.24 -9.96 -12.96
C TYR A 27 -5.74 -9.78 -13.26
N PRO A 28 -6.28 -10.48 -14.27
CA PRO A 28 -7.64 -10.27 -14.76
C PRO A 28 -8.70 -10.66 -13.72
N TYR A 29 -9.72 -9.81 -13.58
CA TYR A 29 -10.87 -10.08 -12.70
C TYR A 29 -11.74 -11.21 -13.27
N LYS A 30 -12.16 -12.17 -12.44
CA LYS A 30 -12.88 -13.39 -12.88
C LYS A 30 -14.33 -13.48 -12.42
N LYS A 31 -14.83 -12.60 -11.55
CA LYS A 31 -16.20 -12.69 -11.01
C LYS A 31 -17.26 -11.90 -11.79
N GLY A 32 -16.99 -11.59 -13.06
CA GLY A 32 -17.95 -10.92 -13.95
C GLY A 32 -18.39 -9.55 -13.42
N ARG A 33 -19.71 -9.37 -13.24
CA ARG A 33 -20.30 -8.12 -12.72
C ARG A 33 -20.39 -8.07 -11.18
N THR A 34 -19.95 -9.12 -10.49
CA THR A 34 -19.91 -9.13 -9.03
C THR A 34 -18.82 -8.18 -8.57
N GLY A 35 -19.15 -7.26 -7.67
CA GLY A 35 -18.16 -6.38 -7.04
C GLY A 35 -17.58 -6.99 -5.77
N TYR A 36 -16.51 -6.38 -5.24
CA TYR A 36 -15.85 -6.84 -4.02
C TYR A 36 -16.76 -6.91 -2.79
N ALA A 37 -17.69 -5.98 -2.62
CA ALA A 37 -18.64 -6.01 -1.50
C ALA A 37 -19.51 -7.29 -1.50
N ARG A 38 -20.10 -7.62 -2.66
CA ARG A 38 -20.90 -8.85 -2.82
C ARG A 38 -20.05 -10.11 -2.73
N LEU A 39 -18.82 -10.07 -3.25
CA LEU A 39 -17.88 -11.18 -3.15
C LEU A 39 -17.54 -11.47 -1.68
N GLN A 40 -17.26 -10.43 -0.89
CA GLN A 40 -16.96 -10.57 0.54
C GLN A 40 -18.15 -11.17 1.30
N GLN A 41 -19.36 -10.64 1.08
CA GLN A 41 -20.58 -11.16 1.71
C GLN A 41 -20.78 -12.65 1.42
N ARG A 42 -20.53 -13.06 0.16
CA ARG A 42 -20.64 -14.47 -0.23
C ARG A 42 -19.63 -15.34 0.51
N ILE A 43 -18.35 -14.96 0.52
CA ILE A 43 -17.29 -15.74 1.18
C ILE A 43 -17.59 -15.88 2.67
N LEU A 44 -17.94 -14.79 3.36
CA LEU A 44 -18.27 -14.83 4.78
C LEU A 44 -19.49 -15.71 5.08
N ALA A 45 -20.51 -15.70 4.22
CA ALA A 45 -21.67 -16.57 4.35
C ALA A 45 -21.33 -18.05 4.12
N GLU A 46 -20.50 -18.34 3.11
CA GLU A 46 -20.02 -19.71 2.81
C GLU A 46 -19.14 -20.26 3.95
N GLU A 47 -18.28 -19.42 4.53
CA GLU A 47 -17.41 -19.76 5.67
C GLU A 47 -18.13 -19.72 7.03
N LYS A 48 -19.40 -19.30 7.07
CA LYS A 48 -20.16 -19.05 8.32
C LYS A 48 -19.37 -18.19 9.31
N SER A 49 -18.66 -17.19 8.80
CA SER A 49 -17.79 -16.32 9.58
C SER A 49 -18.55 -15.10 10.08
N ASP A 50 -18.43 -14.80 11.38
CA ASP A 50 -18.96 -13.58 11.99
C ASP A 50 -18.08 -12.34 11.68
N ALA A 51 -16.97 -12.52 10.95
CA ALA A 51 -16.10 -11.42 10.59
C ALA A 51 -16.82 -10.41 9.68
N THR A 52 -16.68 -9.13 9.98
CA THR A 52 -17.31 -8.05 9.18
C THR A 52 -16.51 -7.72 7.91
N SER A 53 -15.22 -8.05 7.87
CA SER A 53 -14.33 -7.70 6.77
C SER A 53 -13.19 -8.72 6.64
N LEU A 54 -12.95 -9.18 5.42
CA LEU A 54 -11.81 -10.05 5.09
C LEU A 54 -10.53 -9.23 4.91
N PRO A 55 -9.33 -9.83 4.97
CA PRO A 55 -8.12 -9.18 4.49
C PRO A 55 -8.23 -8.81 2.99
N GLU A 56 -7.56 -7.74 2.60
CA GLU A 56 -7.60 -7.20 1.23
C GLU A 56 -7.00 -8.13 0.18
N HIS A 57 -5.90 -8.81 0.49
CA HIS A 57 -5.17 -9.70 -0.42
C HIS A 57 -5.93 -11.02 -0.60
N VAL A 58 -6.59 -11.51 0.45
CA VAL A 58 -7.54 -12.64 0.39
C VAL A 58 -8.67 -12.31 -0.58
N LEU A 59 -9.33 -11.17 -0.39
CA LEU A 59 -10.46 -10.77 -1.24
C LEU A 59 -10.01 -10.45 -2.69
N TRP A 60 -8.81 -9.91 -2.87
CA TRP A 60 -8.19 -9.68 -4.17
C TRP A 60 -7.87 -10.98 -4.92
N LYS A 61 -7.35 -12.01 -4.23
CA LYS A 61 -7.13 -13.35 -4.79
C LYS A 61 -8.46 -14.00 -5.15
N ALA A 62 -9.44 -14.00 -4.23
CA ALA A 62 -10.75 -14.58 -4.46
C ALA A 62 -11.42 -14.01 -5.72
N ALA A 63 -11.25 -12.71 -6.00
CA ALA A 63 -11.74 -12.04 -7.21
C ALA A 63 -11.11 -12.53 -8.53
N ARG A 64 -9.99 -13.24 -8.45
CA ARG A 64 -9.18 -13.74 -9.58
C ARG A 64 -9.21 -15.25 -9.73
N VAL A 65 -9.88 -15.95 -8.82
CA VAL A 65 -10.17 -17.38 -8.95
C VAL A 65 -11.20 -17.59 -10.07
N GLY A 66 -10.88 -18.49 -10.99
CA GLY A 66 -11.75 -18.96 -12.07
C GLY A 66 -13.06 -19.61 -11.55
N LYS A 67 -13.94 -20.01 -12.47
CA LYS A 67 -15.17 -20.73 -12.10
C LYS A 67 -14.90 -22.19 -11.71
N ASP A 68 -13.86 -22.74 -12.31
CA ASP A 68 -13.24 -24.05 -12.09
C ASP A 68 -12.31 -24.08 -10.85
N GLY A 69 -12.15 -22.96 -10.15
CA GLY A 69 -11.19 -22.84 -9.05
C GLY A 69 -9.76 -22.52 -9.49
N ALA A 70 -9.50 -22.40 -10.80
CA ALA A 70 -8.14 -22.15 -11.29
C ALA A 70 -7.64 -20.75 -10.90
N VAL A 71 -6.38 -20.66 -10.50
CA VAL A 71 -5.68 -19.42 -10.17
C VAL A 71 -4.42 -19.35 -11.03
N VAL A 72 -4.20 -18.21 -11.69
CA VAL A 72 -2.98 -17.97 -12.45
C VAL A 72 -1.80 -17.84 -11.50
N GLU A 73 -0.66 -18.45 -11.82
CA GLU A 73 0.56 -18.44 -11.00
C GLU A 73 0.94 -17.05 -10.50
N ALA A 74 0.92 -16.04 -11.37
CA ALA A 74 1.23 -14.65 -10.98
C ALA A 74 0.31 -14.10 -9.87
N VAL A 75 -0.96 -14.53 -9.82
CA VAL A 75 -1.91 -14.16 -8.74
C VAL A 75 -1.56 -14.89 -7.45
N GLN A 76 -1.14 -16.15 -7.55
CA GLN A 76 -0.74 -16.95 -6.41
C GLN A 76 0.54 -16.38 -5.78
N ASN A 77 1.55 -16.04 -6.58
CA ASN A 77 2.80 -15.45 -6.10
C ASN A 77 2.56 -14.14 -5.33
N VAL A 78 1.72 -13.24 -5.86
CA VAL A 78 1.34 -12.01 -5.15
C VAL A 78 0.65 -12.31 -3.83
N TYR A 79 -0.22 -13.33 -3.79
CA TYR A 79 -0.90 -13.70 -2.56
C TYR A 79 0.06 -14.27 -1.51
N ASP A 80 0.96 -15.15 -1.91
CA ASP A 80 1.94 -15.77 -1.00
C ASP A 80 2.94 -14.75 -0.45
N GLU A 81 3.35 -13.79 -1.28
CA GLU A 81 4.17 -12.65 -0.85
C GLU A 81 3.39 -11.76 0.13
N CYS A 82 2.08 -11.54 -0.08
CA CYS A 82 1.25 -10.80 0.88
C CYS A 82 1.11 -11.54 2.22
N GLU A 83 0.95 -12.87 2.21
CA GLU A 83 0.89 -13.67 3.45
C GLU A 83 2.21 -13.58 4.22
N THR A 84 3.33 -13.75 3.52
CA THR A 84 4.68 -13.62 4.09
C THR A 84 4.87 -12.22 4.70
N LEU A 85 4.58 -11.17 3.92
CA LEU A 85 4.74 -9.80 4.36
C LEU A 85 3.82 -9.45 5.54
N SER A 86 2.61 -10.01 5.58
CA SER A 86 1.67 -9.80 6.69
C SER A 86 2.17 -10.40 8.00
N GLN A 87 2.95 -11.48 7.94
CA GLN A 87 3.52 -12.15 9.11
C GLN A 87 4.82 -11.50 9.59
N THR A 88 5.61 -10.92 8.69
CA THR A 88 6.93 -10.36 9.01
C THR A 88 6.91 -8.88 9.42
N LEU A 89 5.85 -8.13 9.09
CA LEU A 89 5.80 -6.70 9.39
C LEU A 89 5.61 -6.44 10.89
N PRO A 90 6.57 -5.76 11.57
CA PRO A 90 6.36 -5.33 12.95
C PRO A 90 5.28 -4.25 12.99
N SER A 91 4.41 -4.31 14.01
CA SER A 91 3.27 -3.39 14.19
C SER A 91 3.64 -1.89 14.22
N THR A 92 4.93 -1.57 14.40
CA THR A 92 5.48 -0.23 14.63
C THR A 92 6.07 0.45 13.38
N GLU A 93 6.34 -0.27 12.28
CA GLU A 93 6.97 0.31 11.06
C GLU A 93 5.97 0.80 9.99
N VAL A 94 4.67 0.81 10.29
CA VAL A 94 3.63 1.22 9.34
C VAL A 94 3.47 2.75 9.30
N GLN A 95 4.59 3.47 9.12
CA GLN A 95 4.58 4.91 8.84
C GLN A 95 3.95 5.20 7.47
N ASP A 96 4.05 4.27 6.52
CA ASP A 96 3.39 4.36 5.23
C ASP A 96 1.92 3.91 5.34
N CYS A 97 0.99 4.67 4.74
CA CYS A 97 -0.43 4.34 4.65
C CYS A 97 -0.75 3.29 3.59
N ARG A 98 0.27 2.79 2.87
CA ARG A 98 0.11 1.70 1.90
C ARG A 98 -0.22 0.37 2.56
N SER A 99 -1.16 -0.31 1.91
CA SER A 99 -1.59 -1.65 2.24
C SER A 99 -0.53 -2.73 1.95
N VAL A 100 -0.68 -3.93 2.53
CA VAL A 100 0.19 -5.09 2.21
C VAL A 100 0.12 -5.41 0.72
N LEU A 101 -1.11 -5.51 0.20
CA LEU A 101 -1.35 -5.78 -1.21
C LEU A 101 -0.79 -4.70 -2.13
N SER A 102 -0.84 -3.44 -1.69
CA SER A 102 -0.31 -2.28 -2.41
C SER A 102 1.22 -2.31 -2.48
N ARG A 103 1.88 -2.72 -1.39
CA ARG A 103 3.33 -2.92 -1.31
C ARG A 103 3.79 -4.00 -2.29
N VAL A 104 3.16 -5.19 -2.22
CA VAL A 104 3.53 -6.35 -3.08
C VAL A 104 3.30 -6.05 -4.56
N LEU A 105 2.17 -5.45 -4.90
CA LEU A 105 1.91 -5.09 -6.30
C LEU A 105 2.80 -3.93 -6.80
N ASN A 106 3.52 -3.26 -5.90
CA ASN A 106 4.39 -2.11 -6.17
C ASN A 106 3.72 -1.05 -7.05
N VAL A 107 2.47 -0.71 -6.70
CA VAL A 107 1.63 0.23 -7.44
C VAL A 107 1.28 1.42 -6.56
N PRO A 108 1.17 2.64 -7.13
CA PRO A 108 0.64 3.77 -6.38
C PRO A 108 -0.75 3.47 -5.82
N GLU A 109 -0.96 3.81 -4.55
CA GLU A 109 -2.27 3.83 -3.93
C GLU A 109 -2.85 5.23 -4.04
N TYR A 110 -3.97 5.35 -4.74
CA TYR A 110 -4.66 6.63 -4.91
C TYR A 110 -5.61 6.87 -3.74
N SER A 111 -5.74 8.13 -3.34
CA SER A 111 -6.74 8.53 -2.34
C SER A 111 -8.14 8.09 -2.78
N GLY A 112 -8.96 7.64 -1.82
CA GLY A 112 -10.33 7.23 -2.09
C GLY A 112 -10.54 5.79 -2.55
N ARG A 113 -9.49 4.97 -2.66
CA ARG A 113 -9.62 3.56 -3.07
C ARG A 113 -8.62 2.64 -2.38
N VAL A 114 -9.13 1.72 -1.57
CA VAL A 114 -8.38 0.56 -1.07
C VAL A 114 -8.42 -0.57 -2.08
N ARG A 115 -7.25 -1.09 -2.43
CA ARG A 115 -7.15 -2.20 -3.39
C ARG A 115 -7.77 -3.47 -2.80
N GLY A 116 -8.51 -4.23 -3.61
CA GLY A 116 -9.20 -5.43 -3.14
C GLY A 116 -10.50 -5.18 -2.37
N LYS A 117 -10.90 -3.92 -2.12
CA LYS A 117 -12.10 -3.59 -1.31
C LYS A 117 -13.26 -2.97 -2.06
N GLY A 118 -13.04 -2.55 -3.30
CA GLY A 118 -14.10 -1.98 -4.16
C GLY A 118 -14.14 -0.46 -4.12
N PHE A 119 -15.17 0.10 -4.77
CA PHE A 119 -15.34 1.55 -4.90
C PHE A 119 -15.89 2.14 -3.58
N GLY A 120 -15.43 3.34 -3.22
CA GLY A 120 -15.90 4.09 -2.04
C GLY A 120 -15.20 3.73 -0.73
N VAL A 121 -14.38 2.68 -0.69
CA VAL A 121 -13.57 2.34 0.49
C VAL A 121 -12.27 3.14 0.45
N THR A 122 -12.08 4.05 1.40
CA THR A 122 -10.88 4.87 1.51
C THR A 122 -9.88 4.27 2.50
N PRO A 123 -8.56 4.51 2.33
CA PRO A 123 -7.56 4.05 3.30
C PRO A 123 -7.87 4.54 4.72
N SER A 124 -8.34 5.78 4.88
CA SER A 124 -8.70 6.36 6.18
C SER A 124 -9.90 5.70 6.86
N SER A 125 -10.86 5.18 6.09
CA SER A 125 -12.01 4.45 6.62
C SER A 125 -11.67 2.99 6.91
N PHE A 126 -10.71 2.42 6.19
CA PHE A 126 -10.39 0.99 6.25
C PHE A 126 -9.30 0.69 7.28
N TYR A 127 -8.14 1.35 7.16
CA TYR A 127 -7.10 1.29 8.18
C TYR A 127 -7.54 2.26 9.27
N LYS A 128 -8.14 1.73 10.35
CA LYS A 128 -8.44 2.48 11.57
C LYS A 128 -7.13 2.87 12.25
N LYS A 129 -6.35 3.76 11.62
CA LYS A 129 -5.18 4.35 12.27
C LYS A 129 -5.73 5.27 13.37
N PRO A 130 -5.24 5.18 14.61
CA PRO A 130 -5.54 6.21 15.60
C PRO A 130 -5.13 7.55 14.97
N LYS A 131 -6.02 8.54 15.03
CA LYS A 131 -5.68 9.89 14.55
C LYS A 131 -4.46 10.34 15.35
N THR A 132 -3.28 10.32 14.73
CA THR A 132 -2.11 10.96 15.32
C THR A 132 -2.46 12.43 15.41
N LYS A 133 -2.52 12.97 16.62
CA LYS A 133 -2.64 14.43 16.77
C LYS A 133 -1.44 15.03 16.06
N ASN A 134 -1.69 15.98 15.15
CA ASN A 134 -0.60 16.77 14.61
C ASN A 134 0.14 17.39 15.80
N PRO A 135 1.49 17.33 15.84
CA PRO A 135 2.23 17.94 16.91
C PRO A 135 1.88 19.42 16.96
N THR A 136 1.59 19.91 18.15
CA THR A 136 1.36 21.32 18.41
C THR A 136 2.62 22.12 18.11
N ASN A 137 2.48 23.41 17.80
CA ASN A 137 3.65 24.29 17.61
C ASN A 137 4.61 24.24 18.81
N LYS A 138 4.09 24.06 20.03
CA LYS A 138 4.90 23.90 21.24
C LYS A 138 5.74 22.64 21.22
N GLU A 139 5.17 21.51 20.81
CA GLU A 139 5.88 20.23 20.69
C GLU A 139 6.95 20.32 19.59
N VAL A 140 6.60 20.88 18.42
CA VAL A 140 7.55 21.09 17.32
C VAL A 140 8.73 21.95 17.77
N MET A 141 8.47 23.06 18.45
CA MET A 141 9.52 23.95 18.97
C MET A 141 10.41 23.24 20.01
N LYS A 142 9.83 22.40 20.88
CA LYS A 142 10.60 21.60 21.84
C LYS A 142 11.57 20.65 21.12
N THR A 143 11.08 19.89 20.15
CA THR A 143 11.93 19.01 19.33
C THR A 143 13.00 19.79 18.57
N LEU A 144 12.69 20.98 18.07
CA LEU A 144 13.65 21.80 17.33
C LEU A 144 14.81 22.30 18.22
N VAL A 145 14.50 22.64 19.48
CA VAL A 145 15.53 22.99 20.48
C VAL A 145 16.38 21.77 20.84
N GLU A 146 15.76 20.61 21.06
CA GLU A 146 16.47 19.36 21.35
C GLU A 146 17.40 18.94 20.20
N LEU A 147 16.92 18.97 18.95
CA LEU A 147 17.76 18.70 17.78
C LEU A 147 18.92 19.68 17.66
N ARG A 148 18.69 20.98 17.92
CA ARG A 148 19.74 21.99 17.85
C ARG A 148 20.84 21.72 18.88
N ALA A 149 20.48 21.28 20.08
CA ALA A 149 21.45 20.89 21.11
C ALA A 149 22.26 19.65 20.69
N GLN A 150 21.60 18.62 20.14
CA GLN A 150 22.29 17.43 19.63
C GLN A 150 23.27 17.75 18.50
N VAL A 151 22.87 18.60 17.54
CA VAL A 151 23.76 19.03 16.45
C VAL A 151 24.99 19.75 16.99
N LEU A 152 24.82 20.62 17.99
CA LEU A 152 25.94 21.34 18.59
C LEU A 152 26.91 20.38 19.31
N GLN A 153 26.37 19.40 20.01
CA GLN A 153 27.16 18.40 20.71
C GLN A 153 27.97 17.54 19.72
N LEU A 154 27.35 17.08 18.64
CA LEU A 154 28.02 16.34 17.57
C LEU A 154 29.10 17.18 16.87
N GLN A 155 28.87 18.49 16.70
CA GLN A 155 29.88 19.38 16.13
C GLN A 155 31.11 19.49 17.04
N ASN A 156 30.90 19.62 18.35
CA ASN A 156 31.98 19.68 19.33
C ASN A 156 32.76 18.36 19.43
N GLU A 157 32.06 17.22 19.45
CA GLU A 157 32.69 15.90 19.42
C GLU A 157 33.50 15.71 18.13
N ASN A 158 32.95 16.07 16.97
CA ASN A 158 33.69 16.02 15.70
C ASN A 158 34.92 16.93 15.70
N ALA A 159 34.85 18.11 16.33
CA ALA A 159 36.01 19.01 16.46
C ALA A 159 37.11 18.36 17.32
N ARG A 160 36.76 17.76 18.46
CA ARG A 160 37.70 17.01 19.30
C ARG A 160 38.35 15.85 18.55
N TYR A 161 37.54 15.02 17.87
CA TYR A 161 38.08 13.91 17.07
C TYR A 161 39.05 14.38 15.98
N ARG A 162 38.81 15.56 15.38
CA ARG A 162 39.73 16.15 14.39
C ARG A 162 41.04 16.61 15.02
N GLU A 163 40.98 17.23 16.20
CA GLU A 163 42.17 17.67 16.95
C GLU A 163 43.03 16.48 17.41
N GLU A 164 42.41 15.43 17.97
CA GLU A 164 43.10 14.21 18.40
C GLU A 164 43.77 13.47 17.23
N ARG A 165 43.15 13.48 16.05
CA ARG A 165 43.71 12.89 14.82
C ARG A 165 44.90 13.69 14.29
N CYS A 166 44.82 15.02 14.32
CA CYS A 166 45.93 15.91 13.94
C CYS A 166 47.12 15.77 14.91
N GLY A 167 46.85 15.63 16.22
CA GLY A 167 47.89 15.49 17.25
C GLY A 167 48.58 14.11 17.29
N SER A 168 47.94 13.05 16.78
CA SER A 168 48.56 11.73 16.64
C SER A 168 49.45 11.64 15.39
N GLU A 169 49.00 12.18 14.25
CA GLU A 169 49.80 12.25 13.02
C GLU A 169 51.10 13.08 13.17
N ALA A 170 51.08 14.10 14.04
CA ALA A 170 52.27 14.91 14.36
C ALA A 170 53.29 14.22 15.30
N LYS A 171 52.88 13.20 16.05
CA LYS A 171 53.78 12.45 16.97
C LYS A 171 54.45 11.26 16.29
N ASP A 172 53.82 10.68 15.27
CA ASP A 172 54.37 9.55 14.52
C ASP A 172 55.43 9.96 13.47
N THR A 173 55.68 11.26 13.30
CA THR A 173 56.62 11.83 12.32
C THR A 173 57.87 12.50 12.94
N SER A 174 58.06 12.42 14.27
CA SER A 174 59.25 12.92 14.99
C SER A 174 60.12 11.82 15.57
#